data_AF-A0A9D5UTN8-F1
#
_entry.id   AF-A0A9D5UTN8-F1
#
_cell.length_a   1.000
_cell.length_b   1.000
_cell.length_c   1.000
_cell.angle_alpha   90.00
_cell.angle_beta   90.00
_cell.angle_gamma   90.00
#
_symmetry.space_group_name_H-M   'P 1'
#
loop_
_entity.id
_entity.type
_entity.pdbx_description
1 polymer ?
#
loop_
_entity_poly.entity_id
_entity_poly.type
_entity_poly.pdbx_seq_one_letter_code
_entity_poly.pdbx_strand_id
1 'polypeptide(L)'
;MRITKTVDLGAGRTVILHELRPRDVLKFLRSISQDLKNTDLFTLLTERLPQLLILLEGENIIPPAGETLADLSLSECEQIWTVFREMHPMLFLMAGEMVKTALLANFPTGE
;
A
#
# COMPACT_ATOMS: atom_id res chain seq x y z
N MET A 1 7.38 -12.17 16.71
CA MET A 1 6.10 -11.54 17.11
C MET A 1 5.71 -10.60 15.98
N ARG A 2 4.55 -10.78 15.35
CA ARG A 2 4.11 -9.95 14.20
C ARG A 2 3.63 -8.61 14.74
N ILE A 3 4.07 -7.49 14.16
CA ILE A 3 3.53 -6.18 14.55
C ILE A 3 2.08 -6.10 14.07
N THR A 4 1.18 -5.69 14.95
CA THR A 4 -0.23 -5.44 14.63
C THR A 4 -0.57 -4.04 15.13
N LYS A 5 -1.23 -3.24 14.29
CA LYS A 5 -1.81 -1.96 14.68
C LYS A 5 -3.32 -1.98 14.39
N THR A 6 -4.06 -1.19 15.16
CA THR A 6 -5.47 -0.93 14.91
C THR A 6 -5.61 0.52 14.48
N VAL A 7 -6.39 0.76 13.43
CA VAL A 7 -6.74 2.09 12.93
C VAL A 7 -8.21 2.32 13.26
N ASP A 8 -8.49 3.38 14.00
CA ASP A 8 -9.86 3.84 14.28
C ASP A 8 -10.31 4.76 13.14
N LEU A 9 -11.39 4.37 12.45
CA LEU A 9 -12.03 5.15 11.38
C LEU A 9 -13.17 6.02 11.92
N GLY A 10 -13.43 5.98 13.22
CA GLY A 10 -14.54 6.66 13.87
C GLY A 10 -15.81 5.82 13.93
N ALA A 11 -16.80 6.28 14.72
CA ALA A 11 -18.08 5.60 14.93
C ALA A 11 -17.98 4.12 15.37
N GLY A 12 -16.86 3.73 16.01
CA GLY A 12 -16.61 2.35 16.43
C GLY A 12 -16.12 1.42 15.31
N ARG A 13 -15.83 1.95 14.11
CA ARG A 13 -15.28 1.19 12.99
C ARG A 13 -13.77 1.12 13.11
N THR A 14 -13.22 -0.09 13.12
CA THR A 14 -11.78 -0.31 13.25
C THR A 14 -11.24 -1.21 12.17
N VAL A 15 -10.08 -0.85 11.63
CA VAL A 15 -9.29 -1.69 10.71
C VAL A 15 -8.11 -2.26 11.45
N ILE A 16 -7.83 -3.55 11.27
CA ILE A 16 -6.65 -4.20 11.82
C ILE A 16 -5.60 -4.31 10.71
N LEU A 17 -4.43 -3.75 10.97
CA LEU A 17 -3.28 -3.81 10.11
C LEU A 17 -2.26 -4.76 10.71
N HIS A 18 -1.81 -5.69 9.89
CA HIS A 18 -0.74 -6.58 10.26
C HIS A 18 0.50 -6.34 9.41
N GLU A 19 1.66 -6.57 10.04
CA GLU A 19 2.93 -6.51 9.35
C GLU A 19 2.97 -7.44 8.13
N LEU A 20 3.45 -6.91 7.00
CA LEU A 20 3.69 -7.65 5.77
C LEU A 20 4.81 -8.66 5.98
N ARG A 21 4.57 -9.90 5.60
CA ARG A 21 5.66 -10.89 5.51
C ARG A 21 6.46 -10.65 4.24
N PRO A 22 7.72 -11.10 4.16
CA PRO A 22 8.53 -10.98 2.94
C PRO A 22 7.84 -11.52 1.67
N ARG A 23 7.03 -12.59 1.80
CA ARG A 23 6.25 -13.15 0.68
C ARG A 23 5.14 -12.19 0.20
N ASP A 24 4.51 -11.47 1.12
CA ASP A 24 3.39 -10.56 0.84
C ASP A 24 3.95 -9.27 0.22
N VAL A 25 5.11 -8.82 0.72
CA VAL A 25 5.91 -7.74 0.11
C VAL A 25 6.18 -8.02 -1.37
N LEU A 26 6.72 -9.20 -1.68
CA LEU A 26 7.03 -9.56 -3.07
C LEU A 26 5.78 -9.64 -3.93
N LYS A 27 4.67 -10.14 -3.39
CA LYS A 27 3.38 -10.18 -4.07
C LYS A 27 2.87 -8.77 -4.39
N PHE A 28 2.92 -7.86 -3.41
CA PHE A 28 2.54 -6.45 -3.57
C PHE A 28 3.42 -5.73 -4.60
N LEU A 29 4.74 -5.87 -4.51
CA LEU A 29 5.66 -5.25 -5.48
C LEU A 29 5.41 -5.79 -6.90
N ARG A 30 5.13 -7.08 -7.05
CA ARG A 30 4.79 -7.67 -8.36
C ARG A 30 3.47 -7.13 -8.90
N SER A 31 2.43 -6.99 -8.08
CA SER A 31 1.15 -6.48 -8.54
C SER A 31 1.27 -5.04 -9.05
N ILE A 32 2.02 -4.19 -8.35
CA ILE A 32 2.19 -2.79 -8.77
C ILE A 32 3.21 -2.61 -9.91
N SER A 33 4.15 -3.55 -10.07
CA SER A 33 5.21 -3.44 -11.11
C SER A 33 4.68 -3.38 -12.54
N GLN A 34 3.52 -3.98 -12.82
CA GLN A 34 2.91 -3.91 -14.15
C GLN A 34 2.28 -2.54 -14.39
N ASP A 35 1.59 -1.99 -13.39
CA ASP A 35 1.00 -0.66 -13.50
C ASP A 35 2.06 0.44 -13.58
N LEU A 36 3.20 0.26 -12.91
CA LEU A 36 4.36 1.17 -12.96
C LEU A 36 4.98 1.34 -14.36
N LYS A 37 4.65 0.47 -15.32
CA LYS A 37 5.08 0.64 -16.72
C LYS A 37 4.35 1.78 -17.42
N ASN A 38 3.13 2.07 -16.98
CA ASN A 38 2.19 2.97 -17.66
C ASN A 38 1.87 4.22 -16.83
N THR A 39 2.29 4.25 -15.58
CA THR A 39 1.93 5.30 -14.60
C THR A 39 3.04 5.38 -13.55
N ASP A 40 3.37 6.58 -13.09
CA ASP A 40 4.38 6.74 -12.04
C ASP A 40 3.86 6.27 -10.67
N LEU A 41 4.79 5.94 -9.76
CA LEU A 41 4.44 5.43 -8.43
C LEU A 41 3.59 6.42 -7.63
N PHE A 42 3.80 7.72 -7.78
CA PHE A 42 3.05 8.71 -7.01
C PHE A 42 1.58 8.68 -7.44
N THR A 43 1.31 8.77 -8.74
CA THR A 43 -0.04 8.65 -9.31
C THR A 43 -0.69 7.31 -8.95
N LEU A 44 0.07 6.22 -8.96
CA LEU A 44 -0.45 4.91 -8.56
C LEU A 44 -0.89 4.89 -7.08
N LEU A 45 -0.09 5.47 -6.19
CA LEU A 45 -0.34 5.51 -4.75
C LEU A 45 -1.42 6.52 -4.36
N THR A 46 -1.73 7.51 -5.20
CA THR A 46 -2.77 8.52 -4.93
C THR A 46 -4.10 8.18 -5.59
N GLU A 47 -4.08 7.84 -6.88
CA GLU A 47 -5.32 7.61 -7.66
C GLU A 47 -5.87 6.19 -7.51
N ARG A 48 -4.99 5.22 -7.21
CA ARG A 48 -5.38 3.81 -7.09
C ARG A 48 -5.24 3.26 -5.67
N LEU A 49 -5.15 4.14 -4.68
CA LEU A 49 -4.95 3.74 -3.29
C LEU A 49 -5.98 2.71 -2.80
N PRO A 50 -7.30 2.89 -3.04
CA PRO A 50 -8.29 1.90 -2.59
C PRO A 50 -8.04 0.51 -3.20
N GLN A 51 -7.72 0.45 -4.49
CA GLN A 51 -7.44 -0.81 -5.20
C GLN A 51 -6.17 -1.48 -4.65
N LEU A 52 -5.14 -0.70 -4.30
CA LEU A 52 -3.92 -1.22 -3.69
C LEU A 52 -4.16 -1.81 -2.30
N LEU A 53 -5.02 -1.18 -1.50
CA LEU A 53 -5.40 -1.70 -0.17
C LEU A 53 -6.19 -3.01 -0.29
N ILE A 54 -7.09 -3.12 -1.27
CA ILE A 54 -7.85 -4.35 -1.54
C ILE A 54 -6.92 -5.54 -1.83
N LEU A 55 -5.77 -5.33 -2.48
CA LEU A 55 -4.79 -6.40 -2.73
C LEU A 55 -4.18 -6.98 -1.44
N LEU A 56 -4.26 -6.22 -0.35
CA LEU A 56 -3.74 -6.54 0.97
C LEU A 56 -4.84 -7.00 1.94
N GLU A 57 -6.10 -7.00 1.49
CA GLU A 57 -7.24 -7.46 2.28
C GLU A 57 -7.11 -8.95 2.65
N GLY A 58 -7.55 -9.30 3.85
CA GLY A 58 -7.52 -10.66 4.39
C GLY A 58 -6.36 -10.88 5.36
N GLU A 59 -5.18 -11.25 4.86
CA GLU A 59 -4.04 -11.60 5.74
C GLU A 59 -3.30 -10.38 6.33
N ASN A 60 -3.36 -9.23 5.67
CA ASN A 60 -2.56 -8.05 6.02
C ASN A 60 -3.43 -6.87 6.48
N ILE A 61 -4.65 -6.76 5.95
CA ILE A 61 -5.63 -5.77 6.35
C ILE A 61 -6.95 -6.49 6.62
N ILE A 62 -7.48 -6.33 7.83
CA ILE A 62 -8.82 -6.81 8.19
C ILE A 62 -9.74 -5.58 8.26
N PRO A 63 -10.78 -5.49 7.41
CA PRO A 63 -11.71 -4.37 7.39
C PRO A 63 -12.58 -4.33 8.66
N PRO A 64 -13.38 -3.26 8.86
CA PRO A 64 -14.37 -3.24 9.93
C PRO A 64 -15.37 -4.40 9.81
N ALA A 65 -15.98 -4.80 10.92
CA ALA A 65 -16.88 -5.94 10.95
C ALA A 65 -18.08 -5.74 10.01
N GLY A 66 -18.27 -6.67 9.07
CA GLY A 66 -19.36 -6.61 8.10
C GLY A 66 -19.10 -5.71 6.89
N GLU A 67 -17.90 -5.15 6.76
CA GLU A 67 -17.47 -4.30 5.65
C GLU A 67 -16.33 -4.97 4.87
N THR A 68 -16.09 -4.45 3.67
CA THR A 68 -14.90 -4.71 2.85
C THR A 68 -14.10 -3.43 2.66
N LEU A 69 -12.86 -3.53 2.21
CA LEU A 69 -12.08 -2.32 1.88
C LEU A 69 -12.68 -1.51 0.72
N ALA A 70 -13.56 -2.11 -0.10
CA ALA A 70 -14.29 -1.41 -1.15
C ALA A 70 -15.39 -0.47 -0.63
N ASP A 71 -15.84 -0.66 0.62
CA ASP A 71 -16.86 0.18 1.26
C ASP A 71 -16.26 1.45 1.90
N LEU A 72 -14.92 1.54 1.96
CA LEU A 72 -14.21 2.65 2.58
C LEU A 72 -14.13 3.87 1.66
N SER A 73 -14.27 5.05 2.27
CA SER A 73 -13.99 6.32 1.59
C SER A 73 -12.50 6.49 1.31
N LEU A 74 -12.16 7.37 0.36
CA LEU A 74 -10.77 7.71 0.07
C LEU A 74 -10.02 8.24 1.31
N SER A 75 -10.67 9.08 2.12
CA SER A 75 -10.07 9.61 3.36
C SER A 75 -9.73 8.49 4.36
N GLU A 76 -10.57 7.46 4.47
CA GLU A 76 -10.29 6.31 5.34
C GLU A 76 -9.14 5.47 4.78
N CYS A 77 -9.08 5.32 3.45
CA CYS A 77 -7.98 4.65 2.78
C CYS A 77 -6.65 5.37 3.02
N GLU A 78 -6.62 6.70 2.95
CA GLU A 78 -5.43 7.52 3.25
C GLU A 78 -4.97 7.39 4.70
N GLN A 79 -5.92 7.33 5.64
CA GLN A 79 -5.61 7.13 7.06
C GLN A 79 -4.99 5.75 7.31
N ILE A 80 -5.60 4.70 6.75
CA ILE A 80 -5.08 3.33 6.79
C ILE A 80 -3.68 3.28 6.19
N TRP A 81 -3.52 3.87 5.01
CA TRP A 81 -2.25 3.89 4.28
C TRP A 81 -1.14 4.57 5.06
N THR A 82 -1.45 5.65 5.77
CA THR A 82 -0.49 6.37 6.61
C THR A 82 0.05 5.47 7.71
N VAL A 83 -0.84 4.83 8.47
CA VAL A 83 -0.43 3.89 9.54
C VAL A 83 0.32 2.68 8.96
N PHE A 84 -0.12 2.20 7.79
CA PHE A 84 0.52 1.08 7.13
C PHE A 84 1.95 1.38 6.66
N ARG A 85 2.21 2.61 6.18
CA ARG A 85 3.57 3.07 5.83
C ARG A 85 4.48 3.17 7.05
N GLU A 86 3.96 3.67 8.16
CA GLU A 86 4.72 3.72 9.42
C GLU A 86 5.12 2.34 9.94
N MET A 87 4.30 1.31 9.68
CA MET A 87 4.64 -0.06 10.04
C MET A 87 5.76 -0.65 9.16
N HIS A 88 5.97 -0.12 7.94
CA HIS A 88 6.88 -0.71 6.96
C HIS A 88 7.84 0.32 6.32
N PRO A 89 8.56 1.13 7.10
CA PRO A 89 9.34 2.25 6.56
C PRO A 89 10.42 1.78 5.55
N MET A 90 11.09 0.67 5.86
CA MET A 90 12.14 0.11 5.00
C MET A 90 11.59 -0.43 3.66
N LEU A 91 10.38 -1.01 3.67
CA LEU A 91 9.75 -1.50 2.45
C LEU A 91 9.50 -0.35 1.47
N PHE A 92 8.91 0.74 1.96
CA PHE A 92 8.59 1.89 1.12
C PHE A 92 9.85 2.64 0.68
N LEU A 93 10.88 2.67 1.52
CA LEU A 93 12.18 3.24 1.15
C LEU A 93 12.85 2.43 0.03
N MET A 94 12.87 1.09 0.14
CA MET A 94 13.38 0.21 -0.91
C MET A 94 12.54 0.27 -2.18
N ALA A 95 11.21 0.28 -2.08
CA ALA A 95 10.33 0.42 -3.22
C ALA A 95 10.56 1.76 -3.94
N GLY A 96 10.79 2.84 -3.20
CA GLY A 96 11.17 4.15 -3.75
C GLY A 96 12.48 4.11 -4.53
N GLU A 97 13.53 3.49 -3.98
CA GLU A 97 14.82 3.33 -4.70
C GLU A 97 14.71 2.41 -5.93
N MET A 98 13.92 1.34 -5.84
CA MET A 98 13.65 0.46 -6.98
C MET A 98 12.89 1.19 -8.09
N VAL A 99 11.88 1.98 -7.75
CA VAL A 99 11.14 2.81 -8.70
C VAL A 99 12.03 3.88 -9.30
N LYS A 100 12.85 4.56 -8.50
CA LYS A 100 13.83 5.54 -8.98
C LYS A 100 14.81 4.91 -9.97
N THR A 101 15.34 3.73 -9.65
CA THR A 101 16.24 2.99 -10.54
C THR A 101 15.54 2.57 -11.84
N ALA A 102 14.31 2.08 -11.75
CA ALA A 102 13.52 1.70 -12.92
C ALA A 102 13.15 2.91 -13.80
N LEU A 103 12.83 4.06 -13.19
CA LEU A 103 12.56 5.30 -13.90
C LEU A 103 13.83 5.82 -14.60
N LEU A 104 14.98 5.83 -13.93
CA LEU A 104 16.26 6.24 -14.53
C LEU A 104 16.70 5.32 -15.67
N ALA A 105 16.36 4.03 -15.61
CA ALA A 105 16.66 3.08 -16.67
C ALA A 105 15.74 3.24 -17.92
N ASN A 106 14.51 3.72 -17.74
CA ASN A 106 13.53 3.89 -18.82
C ASN A 106 13.42 5.33 -19.34
N PHE A 107 13.91 6.30 -18.57
CA PHE A 107 14.09 7.70 -18.94
C PHE A 107 15.56 8.06 -18.76
N PRO A 108 16.46 7.65 -19.68
CA PRO A 108 17.82 8.13 -19.65
C PRO A 108 17.76 9.65 -19.67
N THR A 109 18.31 10.29 -18.65
CA THR A 109 18.56 11.74 -18.65
C THR A 109 19.43 12.02 -19.87
N GLY A 110 18.79 12.52 -20.93
CA GLY A 110 19.49 12.94 -22.14
C GLY A 110 20.49 14.03 -21.76
N GLU A 111 21.72 13.86 -22.23
CA GLU A 111 22.67 14.97 -22.40
C GLU A 111 22.12 16.00 -23.40
#